data_AF-R9JQ08-F1
#
_entry.id   AF-R9JQ08-F1
#
_cell.length_a   1.000
_cell.length_b   1.000
_cell.length_c   1.000
_cell.angle_alpha   90.00
_cell.angle_beta   90.00
_cell.angle_gamma   90.00
#
_symmetry.space_group_name_H-M   'P 1'
#
loop_
_entity.id
_entity.type
_entity.pdbx_description
1 polymer ?
#
loop_
_entity_poly.entity_id
_entity_poly.type
_entity_poly.pdbx_seq_one_letter_code
_entity_poly.pdbx_strand_id
1 'polypeptide(L)'
;MNEEKKIEFTQKWIGDAVKKLLQKEDIYESDMERIRYMRIGDCNFGGLYTIELSTAAPPDPFYTTDGGDEWDPDGETAVTGRFIRLYIDYAKKAPWDYIKSGTGERFFQLPPYTYTVWKEFEEQYEEAKEEEYDEEDWDNSADEWEAFEKTILCQTYREKFDDDDAYKEWQRRTDRGIQQDIGLFTGLEVLRLFSAEYQDMTFLRAMPLLRVLEVVESRFASLEGIDDLARLKQLCCWFD
;
A
#
# COMPACT_ATOMS: atom_id res chain seq x y z
N MET A 1 32.13 16.60 -2.77
CA MET A 1 30.69 16.56 -3.07
C MET A 1 30.47 15.25 -3.81
N ASN A 2 29.77 14.29 -3.22
CA ASN A 2 29.33 13.12 -4.01
C ASN A 2 28.25 13.62 -4.96
N GLU A 3 28.34 13.23 -6.22
CA GLU A 3 27.26 13.48 -7.19
C GLU A 3 26.01 12.75 -6.71
N GLU A 4 24.90 13.48 -6.67
CA GLU A 4 23.60 12.91 -6.33
C GLU A 4 23.21 11.90 -7.41
N LYS A 5 22.77 10.71 -6.99
CA LYS A 5 22.47 9.63 -7.93
C LYS A 5 21.16 9.93 -8.65
N LYS A 6 21.23 9.92 -9.99
CA LYS A 6 20.06 9.99 -10.86
C LYS A 6 19.27 8.68 -10.77
N ILE A 7 17.95 8.79 -10.70
CA ILE A 7 17.01 7.68 -10.65
C ILE A 7 16.62 7.25 -12.07
N GLU A 8 16.61 5.95 -12.30
CA GLU A 8 16.06 5.32 -13.49
C GLU A 8 14.96 4.34 -13.07
N PHE A 9 13.74 4.61 -13.52
CA PHE A 9 12.59 3.76 -13.28
C PHE A 9 12.56 2.61 -14.29
N THR A 10 12.25 1.41 -13.81
CA THR A 10 12.02 0.26 -14.68
C THR A 10 10.70 0.41 -15.45
N GLN A 11 9.71 1.05 -14.84
CA GLN A 11 8.42 1.38 -15.42
C GLN A 11 8.42 2.84 -15.89
N LYS A 12 8.46 3.03 -17.21
CA LYS A 12 8.47 4.36 -17.81
C LYS A 12 7.32 5.24 -17.33
N TRP A 13 6.12 4.66 -17.21
CA TRP A 13 4.92 5.40 -16.81
C TRP A 13 4.95 5.89 -15.36
N ILE A 14 5.66 5.19 -14.45
CA ILE A 14 5.94 5.67 -13.09
C ILE A 14 6.89 6.87 -13.16
N GLY A 15 7.98 6.74 -13.91
CA GLY A 15 8.93 7.84 -14.11
C GLY A 15 8.29 9.09 -14.72
N ASP A 16 7.42 8.93 -15.72
CA ASP A 16 6.69 10.02 -16.34
C ASP A 16 5.73 10.71 -15.33
N ALA A 17 5.05 9.94 -14.47
CA ALA A 17 4.19 10.49 -13.41
C ALA A 17 5.00 11.30 -12.38
N VAL A 18 6.15 10.79 -11.95
CA VAL A 18 7.06 11.48 -11.01
C VAL A 18 7.58 12.80 -11.61
N LYS A 19 8.06 12.76 -12.85
CA LYS A 19 8.51 13.96 -13.59
C LYS A 19 7.41 15.01 -13.71
N LYS A 20 6.19 14.57 -13.98
CA LYS A 20 5.01 15.44 -14.06
C LYS A 20 4.67 16.07 -12.71
N LEU A 21 4.69 15.29 -11.62
CA LEU A 21 4.43 15.78 -10.26
C LEU A 21 5.44 16.86 -9.87
N LEU A 22 6.72 16.57 -10.07
CA LEU A 22 7.83 17.42 -9.62
C LEU A 22 8.19 18.52 -10.61
N GLN A 23 7.60 18.50 -11.82
CA GLN A 23 7.89 19.41 -12.93
C GLN A 23 9.39 19.43 -13.28
N LYS A 24 9.97 18.23 -13.38
CA LYS A 24 11.41 18.00 -13.61
C LYS A 24 11.63 16.97 -14.70
N GLU A 25 12.69 17.15 -15.50
CA GLU A 25 13.11 16.18 -16.53
C GLU A 25 14.00 15.07 -15.97
N ASP A 26 14.91 15.42 -15.07
CA ASP A 26 15.80 14.50 -14.38
C ASP A 26 15.37 14.37 -12.91
N ILE A 27 15.31 13.12 -12.44
CA ILE A 27 14.88 12.74 -11.10
C ILE A 27 16.07 12.19 -10.34
N TYR A 28 16.21 12.57 -9.08
CA TYR A 28 17.32 12.17 -8.22
C TYR A 28 16.81 11.58 -6.90
N GLU A 29 17.70 10.98 -6.11
CA GLU A 29 17.33 10.36 -4.83
C GLU A 29 16.62 11.34 -3.87
N SER A 30 17.06 12.60 -3.75
CA SER A 30 16.40 13.58 -2.88
C SER A 30 14.99 13.96 -3.33
N ASP A 31 14.67 13.77 -4.62
CA ASP A 31 13.32 13.99 -5.10
C ASP A 31 12.36 12.91 -4.58
N MET A 32 12.86 11.70 -4.33
CA MET A 32 12.05 10.58 -3.83
C MET A 32 11.72 10.72 -2.34
N GLU A 33 12.59 11.41 -1.59
CA GLU A 33 12.34 11.77 -0.18
C GLU A 33 11.17 12.76 -0.03
N ARG A 34 10.78 13.47 -1.10
CA ARG A 34 9.73 14.50 -1.07
C ARG A 34 8.34 13.95 -1.33
N ILE A 35 8.23 12.75 -1.89
CA ILE A 35 6.95 12.12 -2.23
C ILE A 35 6.49 11.34 -1.00
N ARG A 36 5.34 11.73 -0.45
CA ARG A 36 4.85 11.27 0.86
C ARG A 36 3.64 10.33 0.75
N TYR A 37 2.95 10.37 -0.38
CA TYR A 37 1.80 9.53 -0.66
C TYR A 37 1.94 8.85 -2.01
N MET A 38 1.58 7.58 -2.05
CA MET A 38 1.42 6.82 -3.27
C MET A 38 0.22 5.88 -3.18
N ARG A 39 -0.60 5.87 -4.23
CA ARG A 39 -1.47 4.74 -4.58
C ARG A 39 -1.05 4.19 -5.93
N ILE A 40 -0.94 2.87 -6.06
CA ILE A 40 -0.48 2.26 -7.31
C ILE A 40 -1.05 0.84 -7.49
N GLY A 41 -1.46 0.51 -8.73
CA GLY A 41 -1.95 -0.82 -9.06
C GLY A 41 -2.98 -0.87 -10.18
N ASP A 42 -3.45 -2.07 -10.54
CA ASP A 42 -4.56 -2.28 -11.49
C ASP A 42 -5.90 -2.06 -10.77
N CYS A 43 -6.45 -0.85 -10.87
CA CYS A 43 -7.64 -0.48 -10.10
C CYS A 43 -8.96 -0.98 -10.73
N ASN A 44 -8.92 -1.63 -11.90
CA ASN A 44 -10.12 -2.03 -12.66
C ASN A 44 -10.05 -3.46 -13.21
N PHE A 45 -9.08 -4.28 -12.78
CA PHE A 45 -8.93 -5.69 -13.18
C PHE A 45 -8.93 -5.92 -14.70
N GLY A 46 -8.36 -4.95 -15.43
CA GLY A 46 -8.50 -4.85 -16.89
C GLY A 46 -7.28 -4.29 -17.59
N GLY A 47 -6.13 -4.30 -16.91
CA GLY A 47 -4.88 -3.72 -17.41
C GLY A 47 -4.90 -2.19 -17.45
N LEU A 48 -5.72 -1.55 -16.61
CA LEU A 48 -5.72 -0.11 -16.42
C LEU A 48 -5.05 0.21 -15.07
N TYR A 49 -3.75 0.42 -15.13
CA TYR A 49 -2.96 0.79 -13.96
C TYR A 49 -3.18 2.25 -13.64
N THR A 50 -3.32 2.56 -12.36
CA THR A 50 -3.38 3.92 -11.85
C THR A 50 -2.20 4.16 -10.94
N ILE A 51 -1.63 5.36 -10.99
CA ILE A 51 -0.71 5.88 -10.00
C ILE A 51 -1.19 7.24 -9.53
N GLU A 52 -1.24 7.39 -8.22
CA GLU A 52 -1.51 8.64 -7.54
C GLU A 52 -0.30 9.01 -6.71
N LEU A 53 0.12 10.28 -6.75
CA LEU A 53 1.27 10.76 -6.01
C LEU A 53 0.99 12.13 -5.38
N SER A 54 1.51 12.36 -4.17
CA SER A 54 1.55 13.70 -3.59
C SER A 54 2.84 13.94 -2.80
N THR A 55 3.25 15.21 -2.76
CA THR A 55 4.32 15.71 -1.89
C THR A 55 3.77 16.36 -0.62
N ALA A 56 2.46 16.55 -0.53
CA ALA A 56 1.80 17.10 0.65
C ALA A 56 1.80 16.09 1.80
N ALA A 57 1.60 16.59 3.03
CA ALA A 57 1.40 15.73 4.19
C ALA A 57 0.05 15.01 4.07
N PRO A 58 0.00 13.68 4.10
CA PRO A 58 -1.28 12.97 4.24
C PRO A 58 -1.88 13.23 5.64
N PRO A 59 -3.21 13.19 5.80
CA PRO A 59 -3.89 13.31 7.10
C PRO A 59 -3.42 12.25 8.11
N ASP A 60 -3.48 12.56 9.41
CA ASP A 60 -3.14 11.64 10.50
C ASP A 60 -4.22 11.73 11.61
N PRO A 61 -5.12 10.73 11.75
CA PRO A 61 -5.14 9.43 11.06
C PRO A 61 -5.38 9.55 9.56
N PHE A 62 -4.88 8.60 8.78
CA PHE A 62 -5.20 8.54 7.37
C PHE A 62 -6.63 8.03 7.18
N TYR A 63 -7.40 8.76 6.40
CA TYR A 63 -8.75 8.40 5.99
C TYR A 63 -8.90 8.72 4.50
N THR A 64 -9.66 7.92 3.77
CA THR A 64 -9.97 8.13 2.35
C THR A 64 -11.44 7.82 2.10
N THR A 65 -12.16 8.79 1.52
CA THR A 65 -13.56 8.63 1.11
C THR A 65 -13.73 7.70 -0.10
N ASP A 66 -12.67 7.55 -0.90
CA ASP A 66 -12.68 6.76 -2.13
C ASP A 66 -12.37 5.28 -1.89
N GLY A 67 -12.16 4.91 -0.63
CA GLY A 67 -11.75 3.59 -0.22
C GLY A 67 -12.88 2.60 -0.02
N GLY A 68 -14.16 2.98 -0.13
CA GLY A 68 -15.32 2.14 0.23
C GLY A 68 -15.53 1.99 1.74
N ASP A 69 -16.23 0.93 2.19
CA ASP A 69 -16.43 0.60 3.62
C ASP A 69 -15.08 0.25 4.32
N GLU A 70 -13.98 0.16 3.55
CA GLU A 70 -12.63 -0.23 3.97
C GLU A 70 -11.94 0.75 4.93
N TRP A 71 -12.48 1.96 5.06
CA TRP A 71 -12.00 3.00 5.98
C TRP A 71 -13.12 3.57 6.85
N ASP A 72 -14.32 3.00 6.79
CA ASP A 72 -15.38 3.35 7.73
C ASP A 72 -14.85 3.08 9.16
N PRO A 73 -14.99 4.00 10.13
CA PRO A 73 -14.67 3.72 11.53
C PRO A 73 -15.41 2.47 12.06
N ASP A 74 -16.57 2.12 11.50
CA ASP A 74 -17.30 0.87 11.78
C ASP A 74 -16.88 -0.30 10.84
N GLY A 75 -16.05 -0.02 9.83
CA GLY A 75 -15.53 -0.94 8.84
C GLY A 75 -14.47 -1.86 9.42
N GLU A 76 -14.78 -3.16 9.48
CA GLU A 76 -13.95 -4.19 10.07
C GLU A 76 -12.64 -4.48 9.30
N THR A 77 -11.92 -3.51 8.68
CA THR A 77 -10.78 -3.82 7.78
C THR A 77 -9.47 -3.07 8.04
N ALA A 78 -9.49 -1.99 8.84
CA ALA A 78 -8.29 -1.25 9.24
C ALA A 78 -7.80 -1.67 10.63
N VAL A 79 -6.58 -2.21 10.70
CA VAL A 79 -5.89 -2.51 11.97
C VAL A 79 -5.01 -1.33 12.36
N THR A 80 -5.21 -0.78 13.55
CA THR A 80 -4.51 0.42 14.01
C THR A 80 -3.59 0.15 15.20
N GLY A 81 -2.58 1.01 15.33
CA GLY A 81 -1.68 1.09 16.48
C GLY A 81 -1.05 -0.26 16.86
N ARG A 82 -1.07 -0.57 18.15
CA ARG A 82 -0.42 -1.77 18.69
C ARG A 82 -1.05 -3.10 18.25
N PHE A 83 -2.25 -3.12 17.67
CA PHE A 83 -2.90 -4.34 17.18
C PHE A 83 -2.28 -4.86 15.87
N ILE A 84 -1.57 -4.00 15.13
CA ILE A 84 -0.90 -4.36 13.90
C ILE A 84 0.07 -5.53 14.11
N ARG A 85 0.88 -5.49 15.18
CA ARG A 85 1.82 -6.59 15.49
C ARG A 85 1.12 -7.89 15.84
N LEU A 86 0.01 -7.80 16.58
CA LEU A 86 -0.79 -8.96 16.95
C LEU A 86 -1.43 -9.61 15.72
N TYR A 87 -1.97 -8.78 14.83
CA TYR A 87 -2.52 -9.21 13.56
C TYR A 87 -1.46 -9.89 12.68
N ILE A 88 -0.26 -9.32 12.57
CA ILE A 88 0.84 -9.93 11.82
C ILE A 88 1.27 -11.28 12.44
N ASP A 89 1.37 -11.36 13.76
CA ASP A 89 1.72 -12.61 14.45
C ASP A 89 0.65 -13.70 14.31
N TYR A 90 -0.63 -13.32 14.29
CA TYR A 90 -1.75 -14.21 14.00
C TYR A 90 -1.70 -14.70 12.55
N ALA A 91 -1.52 -13.76 11.61
CA ALA A 91 -1.39 -14.02 10.19
C ALA A 91 -0.28 -15.06 9.91
N LYS A 92 0.86 -15.00 10.60
CA LYS A 92 1.95 -16.00 10.47
C LYS A 92 1.59 -17.41 10.96
N LYS A 93 0.70 -17.54 11.95
CA LYS A 93 0.38 -18.81 12.61
C LYS A 93 -0.76 -19.56 11.94
N ALA A 94 -1.70 -18.83 11.37
CA ALA A 94 -2.90 -19.42 10.81
C ALA A 94 -2.62 -20.11 9.46
N PRO A 95 -3.15 -21.32 9.24
CA PRO A 95 -3.03 -22.03 7.97
C PRO A 95 -4.06 -21.46 6.99
N TRP A 96 -3.69 -20.41 6.27
CA TRP A 96 -4.58 -19.80 5.27
C TRP A 96 -4.67 -20.66 4.01
N ASP A 97 -5.83 -20.63 3.37
CA ASP A 97 -6.04 -21.25 2.07
C ASP A 97 -5.15 -20.56 1.03
N TYR A 98 -3.99 -21.16 0.77
CA TYR A 98 -3.08 -20.69 -0.26
C TYR A 98 -3.80 -20.66 -1.61
N ILE A 99 -3.89 -19.47 -2.19
CA ILE A 99 -4.34 -19.33 -3.57
C ILE A 99 -3.21 -19.85 -4.46
N LYS A 100 -3.50 -20.93 -5.20
CA LYS A 100 -2.61 -21.39 -6.26
C LYS A 100 -2.68 -20.38 -7.39
N SER A 101 -1.57 -19.67 -7.63
CA SER A 101 -1.42 -18.96 -8.88
C SER A 101 -1.35 -19.94 -10.06
N GLY A 102 -1.53 -19.42 -11.27
CA GLY A 102 -1.30 -20.20 -12.50
C GLY A 102 0.15 -20.72 -12.65
N THR A 103 1.09 -20.28 -11.81
CA THR A 103 2.50 -20.71 -11.77
C THR A 103 2.78 -21.81 -10.73
N GLY A 104 1.79 -22.17 -9.90
CA GLY A 104 1.97 -23.13 -8.80
C GLY A 104 2.65 -22.55 -7.56
N GLU A 105 2.89 -21.24 -7.55
CA GLU A 105 3.34 -20.51 -6.36
C GLU A 105 2.21 -20.42 -5.33
N ARG A 106 2.61 -20.34 -4.06
CA ARG A 106 1.71 -20.27 -2.92
C ARG A 106 1.73 -18.85 -2.40
N PHE A 107 0.68 -18.10 -2.74
CA PHE A 107 0.51 -16.77 -2.20
C PHE A 107 -0.26 -16.84 -0.88
N PHE A 108 0.21 -16.05 0.07
CA PHE A 108 -0.44 -15.70 1.30
C PHE A 108 -1.36 -14.49 1.05
N GLN A 109 -2.47 -14.47 1.78
CA GLN A 109 -3.45 -13.39 1.76
C GLN A 109 -3.69 -12.98 3.21
N LEU A 110 -3.59 -11.68 3.49
CA LEU A 110 -3.96 -11.17 4.81
C LEU A 110 -5.47 -11.38 4.98
N PRO A 111 -5.92 -12.09 6.03
CA PRO A 111 -7.34 -12.39 6.19
C PRO A 111 -8.13 -11.08 6.32
N PRO A 112 -9.33 -10.99 5.70
CA PRO A 112 -10.22 -9.88 6.01
C PRO A 112 -10.43 -9.86 7.52
N TYR A 113 -10.25 -8.68 8.09
CA TYR A 113 -10.45 -8.46 9.51
C TYR A 113 -11.97 -8.65 9.77
N THR A 114 -12.32 -9.47 10.75
CA THR A 114 -13.73 -9.78 11.07
C THR A 114 -13.96 -9.63 12.56
N TYR A 115 -15.17 -9.26 12.97
CA TYR A 115 -15.59 -9.12 14.37
C TYR A 115 -15.17 -10.30 15.29
N THR A 116 -15.07 -11.51 14.74
CA THR A 116 -14.61 -12.71 15.45
C THR A 116 -13.14 -12.65 15.88
N VAL A 117 -12.28 -12.08 15.03
CA VAL A 117 -10.84 -11.94 15.29
C VAL A 117 -10.61 -10.95 16.43
N TRP A 118 -11.41 -9.87 16.51
CA TRP A 118 -11.40 -8.93 17.64
C TRP A 118 -11.67 -9.60 18.98
N LYS A 119 -12.74 -10.43 19.08
CA LYS A 119 -13.05 -11.13 20.33
C LYS A 119 -11.92 -12.01 20.81
N GLU A 120 -11.26 -12.73 19.90
CA GLU A 120 -10.11 -13.56 20.26
C GLU A 120 -8.92 -12.71 20.76
N PHE A 121 -8.70 -11.51 20.21
CA PHE A 121 -7.63 -10.61 20.65
C PHE A 121 -7.96 -9.88 21.96
N GLU A 122 -9.19 -9.41 22.15
CA GLU A 122 -9.67 -8.78 23.39
C GLU A 122 -9.64 -9.77 24.56
N GLU A 123 -10.11 -11.02 24.35
CA GLU A 123 -10.10 -12.07 25.37
C GLU A 123 -8.68 -12.53 25.72
N GLN A 124 -7.75 -12.56 24.75
CA GLN A 124 -6.36 -12.92 25.01
C GLN A 124 -5.57 -11.83 25.75
N TYR A 125 -6.02 -10.57 25.72
CA TYR A 125 -5.32 -9.45 26.33
C TYR A 125 -6.29 -8.51 27.09
N GLU A 126 -6.67 -8.94 28.30
CA GLU A 126 -7.52 -8.23 29.29
C GLU A 126 -7.11 -6.77 29.63
N GLU A 127 -5.97 -6.27 29.13
CA GLU A 127 -5.45 -4.92 29.43
C GLU A 127 -5.11 -4.09 28.17
N ALA A 128 -5.55 -4.53 26.99
CA ALA A 128 -5.30 -3.80 25.76
C ALA A 128 -6.16 -2.50 25.69
N LYS A 129 -5.70 -1.38 26.30
CA LYS A 129 -6.23 -0.01 26.03
C LYS A 129 -5.68 0.63 24.75
N GLU A 130 -6.50 0.85 23.73
CA GLU A 130 -6.10 1.36 22.42
C GLU A 130 -5.08 2.52 22.48
N GLU A 131 -4.15 2.54 21.52
CA GLU A 131 -3.61 3.83 21.08
C GLU A 131 -4.67 4.40 20.13
N GLU A 132 -5.75 4.91 20.72
CA GLU A 132 -6.99 5.27 20.04
C GLU A 132 -6.86 6.69 19.51
N TYR A 133 -6.99 6.85 18.19
CA TYR A 133 -7.57 8.07 17.66
C TYR A 133 -9.01 8.12 18.13
N ASP A 134 -9.45 9.23 18.72
CA ASP A 134 -10.85 9.37 19.11
C ASP A 134 -11.75 9.69 17.89
N GLU A 135 -13.06 9.66 18.08
CA GLU A 135 -14.03 9.96 17.00
C GLU A 135 -13.81 11.35 16.40
N GLU A 136 -13.38 12.33 17.20
CA GLU A 136 -13.07 13.68 16.73
C GLU A 136 -11.81 13.69 15.83
N ASP A 137 -10.78 12.88 16.15
CA ASP A 137 -9.59 12.72 15.31
C ASP A 137 -9.96 12.20 13.90
N TRP A 138 -10.88 11.23 13.83
CA TRP A 138 -11.34 10.67 12.55
C TRP A 138 -12.18 11.65 11.73
N ASP A 139 -13.11 12.37 12.37
CA ASP A 139 -13.93 13.39 11.72
C ASP A 139 -13.05 14.52 11.13
N ASN A 140 -12.07 14.99 11.90
CA ASN A 140 -11.12 15.99 11.43
C ASN A 140 -10.30 15.47 10.24
N SER A 141 -9.89 14.20 10.27
CA SER A 141 -9.15 13.59 9.17
C SER A 141 -9.95 13.46 7.88
N ALA A 142 -11.26 13.29 7.95
CA ALA A 142 -12.13 13.30 6.77
C ALA A 142 -12.13 14.68 6.08
N ASP A 143 -12.23 15.76 6.87
CA ASP A 143 -12.11 17.13 6.36
C ASP A 143 -10.70 17.41 5.78
N GLU A 144 -9.64 16.94 6.45
CA GLU A 144 -8.27 17.06 5.97
C GLU A 144 -8.04 16.28 4.66
N TRP A 145 -8.70 15.12 4.50
CA TRP A 145 -8.64 14.32 3.29
C TRP A 145 -9.17 15.10 2.08
N GLU A 146 -10.31 15.78 2.17
CA GLU A 146 -10.85 16.56 1.05
C GLU A 146 -9.91 17.68 0.57
N ALA A 147 -9.10 18.24 1.48
CA ALA A 147 -8.08 19.22 1.13
C ALA A 147 -6.85 18.53 0.53
N PHE A 148 -6.43 17.41 1.10
CA PHE A 148 -5.29 16.62 0.65
C PHE A 148 -5.50 16.01 -0.74
N GLU A 149 -6.69 15.48 -1.03
CA GLU A 149 -7.03 14.83 -2.29
C GLU A 149 -6.75 15.74 -3.50
N LYS A 150 -7.03 17.04 -3.36
CA LYS A 150 -6.78 18.06 -4.38
C LYS A 150 -5.30 18.26 -4.71
N THR A 151 -4.39 17.77 -3.86
CA THR A 151 -2.94 17.81 -4.08
C THR A 151 -2.42 16.61 -4.87
N ILE A 152 -3.24 15.58 -5.05
CA ILE A 152 -2.85 14.32 -5.65
C ILE A 152 -2.76 14.46 -7.17
N LEU A 153 -1.60 14.11 -7.73
CA LEU A 153 -1.50 13.83 -9.15
C LEU A 153 -1.97 12.41 -9.42
N CYS A 154 -3.09 12.25 -10.10
CA CYS A 154 -3.56 10.95 -10.61
C CYS A 154 -3.18 10.78 -12.10
N GLN A 155 -2.56 9.66 -12.46
CA GLN A 155 -2.27 9.26 -13.83
C GLN A 155 -2.73 7.82 -14.07
N THR A 156 -3.24 7.55 -15.27
CA THR A 156 -3.63 6.21 -15.70
C THR A 156 -2.76 5.75 -16.85
N TYR A 157 -2.42 4.46 -16.82
CA TYR A 157 -1.66 3.76 -17.84
C TYR A 157 -2.45 2.55 -18.30
N ARG A 158 -2.64 2.43 -19.61
CA ARG A 158 -3.30 1.28 -20.22
C ARG A 158 -2.40 0.67 -21.28
N GLU A 159 -2.12 -0.60 -21.10
CA GLU A 159 -1.55 -1.43 -22.15
C GLU A 159 -2.66 -2.25 -22.83
N LYS A 160 -2.52 -2.49 -24.13
CA LYS A 160 -3.48 -3.32 -24.87
C LYS A 160 -2.84 -4.67 -25.17
N PHE A 161 -3.60 -5.73 -24.95
CA PHE A 161 -3.18 -7.11 -25.21
C PHE A 161 -4.12 -7.75 -26.22
N ASP A 162 -3.55 -8.64 -27.02
CA ASP A 162 -4.30 -9.40 -28.02
C ASP A 162 -5.05 -10.59 -27.40
N ASP A 163 -4.57 -11.10 -26.25
CA ASP A 163 -5.17 -12.20 -25.49
C ASP A 163 -4.80 -12.18 -23.99
N ASP A 164 -5.45 -13.05 -23.21
CA ASP A 164 -5.28 -13.15 -21.74
C ASP A 164 -3.90 -13.68 -21.32
N ASP A 165 -3.24 -14.49 -22.15
CA ASP A 165 -1.94 -15.06 -21.81
C ASP A 165 -0.83 -14.00 -21.96
N ALA A 166 -0.92 -13.18 -23.02
CA ALA A 166 -0.09 -12.00 -23.20
C ALA A 166 -0.28 -10.98 -22.06
N TYR A 167 -1.52 -10.78 -21.60
CA TYR A 167 -1.78 -9.96 -20.41
C TYR A 167 -1.10 -10.54 -19.16
N LYS A 168 -1.27 -11.84 -18.86
CA LYS A 168 -0.69 -12.47 -17.67
C LYS A 168 0.84 -12.42 -17.66
N GLU A 169 1.49 -12.68 -18.80
CA GLU A 169 2.95 -12.59 -18.90
C GLU A 169 3.42 -11.15 -18.69
N TRP A 170 2.73 -10.18 -19.31
CA TRP A 170 3.04 -8.77 -19.13
C TRP A 170 2.82 -8.31 -17.68
N GLN A 171 1.71 -8.70 -17.05
CA GLN A 171 1.36 -8.35 -15.68
C GLN A 171 2.45 -8.80 -14.71
N ARG A 172 2.91 -10.05 -14.81
CA ARG A 172 4.01 -10.57 -13.96
C ARG A 172 5.28 -9.75 -14.05
N ARG A 173 5.69 -9.37 -15.27
CA ARG A 173 6.88 -8.54 -15.48
C ARG A 173 6.68 -7.13 -14.95
N THR A 174 5.48 -6.58 -15.16
CA THR A 174 5.10 -5.23 -14.74
C THR A 174 5.05 -5.12 -13.23
N ASP A 175 4.38 -6.04 -12.53
CA ASP A 175 4.27 -6.07 -11.08
C ASP A 175 5.65 -6.15 -10.41
N ARG A 176 6.58 -6.94 -10.97
CA ARG A 176 7.96 -6.99 -10.50
C ARG A 176 8.71 -5.67 -10.70
N GLY A 177 8.50 -5.00 -11.82
CA GLY A 177 9.11 -3.69 -12.07
C GLY A 177 8.51 -2.60 -11.19
N ILE A 178 7.19 -2.64 -10.95
CA ILE A 178 6.49 -1.77 -10.01
C ILE A 178 7.12 -1.91 -8.61
N GLN A 179 7.34 -3.13 -8.12
CA GLN A 179 8.00 -3.37 -6.81
C GLN A 179 9.37 -2.72 -6.71
N GLN A 180 10.19 -2.87 -7.76
CA GLN A 180 11.53 -2.29 -7.82
C GLN A 180 11.47 -0.76 -7.78
N ASP A 181 10.52 -0.17 -8.50
CA ASP A 181 10.35 1.27 -8.59
C ASP A 181 9.77 1.86 -7.31
N ILE A 182 8.80 1.19 -6.67
CA ILE A 182 8.23 1.59 -5.38
C ILE A 182 9.32 1.70 -4.31
N GLY A 183 10.29 0.78 -4.30
CA GLY A 183 11.43 0.80 -3.37
C GLY A 183 12.34 2.03 -3.50
N LEU A 184 12.17 2.87 -4.51
CA LEU A 184 12.90 4.12 -4.68
C LEU A 184 12.31 5.26 -3.83
N PHE A 185 11.05 5.16 -3.40
CA PHE A 185 10.30 6.24 -2.74
C PHE A 185 10.52 6.23 -1.21
N THR A 186 11.70 6.67 -0.79
CA THR A 186 12.14 6.65 0.61
C THR A 186 11.38 7.62 1.54
N GLY A 187 10.68 8.60 0.97
CA GLY A 187 9.88 9.60 1.69
C GLY A 187 8.45 9.19 2.01
N LEU A 188 7.99 8.00 1.59
CA LEU A 188 6.59 7.61 1.73
C LEU A 188 6.16 7.49 3.19
N GLU A 189 5.02 8.10 3.48
CA GLU A 189 4.27 7.97 4.74
C GLU A 189 3.03 7.11 4.56
N VAL A 190 2.41 7.17 3.37
CA VAL A 190 1.24 6.38 2.99
C VAL A 190 1.52 5.66 1.68
N LEU A 191 1.37 4.33 1.68
CA LEU A 191 1.46 3.49 0.51
C LEU A 191 0.18 2.64 0.39
N ARG A 192 -0.47 2.75 -0.76
CA ARG A 192 -1.69 2.03 -1.09
C ARG A 192 -1.46 1.14 -2.32
N LEU A 193 -1.55 -0.17 -2.14
CA LEU A 193 -1.25 -1.18 -3.17
C LEU A 193 -2.56 -1.83 -3.64
N PHE A 194 -2.81 -1.82 -4.95
CA PHE A 194 -4.02 -2.37 -5.55
C PHE A 194 -3.71 -3.50 -6.53
N SER A 195 -4.37 -4.64 -6.36
CA SER A 195 -4.42 -5.76 -7.32
C SER A 195 -3.07 -6.08 -7.98
N ALA A 196 -2.08 -6.45 -7.17
CA ALA A 196 -0.76 -6.85 -7.66
C ALA A 196 -0.26 -8.14 -7.01
N GLU A 197 0.53 -8.92 -7.76
CA GLU A 197 1.21 -10.11 -7.24
C GLU A 197 2.65 -9.77 -6.81
N TYR A 198 2.85 -9.73 -5.49
CA TYR A 198 4.11 -9.46 -4.83
C TYR A 198 4.83 -10.77 -4.48
N GLN A 199 6.13 -10.90 -4.79
CA GLN A 199 6.89 -12.08 -4.38
C GLN A 199 7.21 -12.01 -2.88
N ASP A 200 7.63 -10.84 -2.43
CA ASP A 200 7.79 -10.50 -1.02
C ASP A 200 7.54 -8.99 -0.85
N MET A 201 7.47 -8.56 0.41
CA MET A 201 7.27 -7.16 0.78
C MET A 201 8.57 -6.50 1.26
N THR A 202 9.74 -7.06 0.97
CA THR A 202 11.02 -6.57 1.50
C THR A 202 11.40 -5.19 0.98
N PHE A 203 10.83 -4.76 -0.16
CA PHE A 203 10.98 -3.40 -0.67
C PHE A 203 10.46 -2.34 0.30
N LEU A 204 9.54 -2.68 1.20
CA LEU A 204 9.02 -1.79 2.24
C LEU A 204 10.12 -1.34 3.22
N ARG A 205 11.23 -2.09 3.34
CA ARG A 205 12.40 -1.70 4.15
C ARG A 205 13.04 -0.38 3.70
N ALA A 206 12.79 0.05 2.47
CA ALA A 206 13.27 1.33 1.95
C ALA A 206 12.47 2.53 2.47
N MET A 207 11.35 2.31 3.19
CA MET A 207 10.40 3.34 3.59
C MET A 207 10.34 3.50 5.12
N PRO A 208 11.38 4.07 5.76
CA PRO A 208 11.45 4.17 7.21
C PRO A 208 10.39 5.11 7.81
N LEU A 209 9.69 5.89 6.98
CA LEU A 209 8.65 6.84 7.37
C LEU A 209 7.24 6.28 7.19
N LEU A 210 7.09 5.09 6.60
CA LEU A 210 5.78 4.52 6.28
C LEU A 210 4.97 4.30 7.55
N ARG A 211 3.85 5.01 7.66
CA ARG A 211 2.91 4.92 8.79
C ARG A 211 1.56 4.33 8.38
N VAL A 212 1.24 4.32 7.09
CA VAL A 212 0.03 3.67 6.57
C VAL A 212 0.38 2.77 5.41
N LEU A 213 -0.06 1.53 5.49
CA LEU A 213 0.00 0.55 4.42
C LEU A 213 -1.41 0.04 4.15
N GLU A 214 -1.89 0.24 2.93
CA GLU A 214 -3.11 -0.37 2.44
C GLU A 214 -2.76 -1.41 1.38
N VAL A 215 -3.33 -2.60 1.53
CA VAL A 215 -3.11 -3.74 0.63
C VAL A 215 -4.47 -4.26 0.18
N VAL A 216 -4.89 -3.84 -1.00
CA VAL A 216 -6.18 -4.18 -1.61
C VAL A 216 -5.97 -5.21 -2.71
N GLU A 217 -6.67 -6.34 -2.61
CA GLU A 217 -6.69 -7.42 -3.61
C GLU A 217 -5.29 -7.89 -4.06
N SER A 218 -4.28 -7.66 -3.23
CA SER A 218 -2.88 -7.90 -3.56
C SER A 218 -2.37 -9.13 -2.83
N ARG A 219 -1.60 -9.97 -3.54
CA ARG A 219 -1.15 -11.27 -3.04
C ARG A 219 0.34 -11.24 -2.78
N PHE A 220 0.82 -11.88 -1.72
CA PHE A 220 2.26 -11.91 -1.40
C PHE A 220 2.68 -13.30 -0.92
N ALA A 221 3.89 -13.76 -1.24
CA ALA A 221 4.34 -15.09 -0.78
C ALA A 221 4.83 -15.09 0.69
N SER A 222 5.04 -13.91 1.29
CA SER A 222 5.56 -13.75 2.65
C SER A 222 5.15 -12.40 3.26
N LEU A 223 5.00 -12.38 4.60
CA LEU A 223 4.84 -11.16 5.40
C LEU A 223 6.18 -10.44 5.67
N GLU A 224 7.31 -11.02 5.23
CA GLU A 224 8.63 -10.42 5.40
C GLU A 224 8.68 -9.03 4.76
N GLY A 225 9.18 -8.05 5.52
CA GLY A 225 9.20 -6.63 5.15
C GLY A 225 8.12 -5.81 5.86
N ILE A 226 6.91 -6.36 6.05
CA ILE A 226 5.86 -5.69 6.85
C ILE A 226 6.27 -5.67 8.33
N ASP A 227 6.88 -6.75 8.82
CA ASP A 227 7.45 -6.85 10.18
C ASP A 227 8.48 -5.77 10.51
N ASP A 228 9.14 -5.23 9.50
CA ASP A 228 10.22 -4.25 9.65
C ASP A 228 9.69 -2.80 9.73
N LEU A 229 8.39 -2.58 9.51
CA LEU A 229 7.75 -1.27 9.51
C LEU A 229 7.49 -0.74 10.92
N ALA A 230 8.55 -0.28 11.58
CA ALA A 230 8.52 0.19 12.97
C ALA A 230 7.61 1.41 13.22
N ARG A 231 7.20 2.15 12.17
CA ARG A 231 6.33 3.33 12.26
C ARG A 231 4.90 3.10 11.79
N LEU A 232 4.56 1.87 11.38
CA LEU A 232 3.23 1.55 10.90
C LEU A 232 2.18 1.80 12.00
N LYS A 233 1.26 2.71 11.74
CA LYS A 233 0.14 3.09 12.60
C LYS A 233 -1.19 2.56 12.09
N GLN A 234 -1.33 2.36 10.78
CA GLN A 234 -2.54 1.86 10.15
C GLN A 234 -2.16 0.82 9.09
N LEU A 235 -2.78 -0.36 9.16
CA LEU A 235 -2.67 -1.43 8.19
C LEU A 235 -4.09 -1.79 7.73
N CYS A 236 -4.42 -1.47 6.48
CA CYS A 236 -5.70 -1.86 5.88
C CYS A 236 -5.46 -3.00 4.89
N CYS A 237 -6.26 -4.06 4.99
CA CYS A 237 -6.18 -5.23 4.12
C CYS A 237 -7.58 -5.62 3.67
N TRP A 238 -7.81 -5.61 2.35
CA TRP A 238 -9.12 -5.92 1.80
C TRP A 238 -9.05 -6.84 0.60
N PHE A 239 -10.01 -7.75 0.53
CA PHE A 239 -10.20 -8.71 -0.55
C PHE A 239 -11.69 -9.03 -0.66
N ASP A 240 -12.25 -8.85 -1.84
CA ASP A 240 -13.56 -9.40 -2.21
C ASP A 240 -13.41 -10.79 -2.87
#